data_AF-A0A533Y2Z6-F1
#
_entry.id   AF-A0A533Y2Z6-F1
#
_cell.length_a   1.000
_cell.length_b   1.000
_cell.length_c   1.000
_cell.angle_alpha   90.00
_cell.angle_beta   90.00
_cell.angle_gamma   90.00
#
_symmetry.space_group_name_H-M   'P 1'
#
loop_
_entity.id
_entity.type
_entity.pdbx_description
1 polymer ?
#
loop_
_entity_poly.entity_id
_entity_poly.type
_entity_poly.pdbx_seq_one_letter_code
_entity_poly.pdbx_strand_id
1 'polypeptide(L)'
;MSIGGASKKGGDAFWEERRRPCQELGIKLATVLRDRLRPGGRSLYVGAGVAELPPLVMETAELHRTVAAYNLRADEAAVLNRACAGLPFEFQAKDAREAEGRFDHLWIVSVLNDPECFPELGALSSGRANPVTFDPAAFTVERQAVLALAAGCFGKVARPALVTTSVEEIPWITDWCERHGIPCVVEDEDYPTAIVQDPICFIRIGE
;
A
#
# COMPACT_ATOMS: atom_id res chain seq x y z
N MET A 1 -4.99 -32.10 -4.96
CA MET A 1 -3.58 -31.80 -4.60
C MET A 1 -3.61 -30.65 -3.62
N SER A 2 -3.17 -30.90 -2.39
CA SER A 2 -3.09 -29.89 -1.33
C SER A 2 -1.89 -28.99 -1.62
N ILE A 3 -2.11 -27.69 -1.78
CA ILE A 3 -1.06 -26.72 -2.05
C ILE A 3 -0.42 -26.35 -0.72
N GLY A 4 0.91 -26.48 -0.64
CA GLY A 4 1.69 -26.38 0.58
C GLY A 4 1.60 -24.98 1.19
N GLY A 5 1.12 -24.92 2.43
CA GLY A 5 1.38 -23.79 3.30
C GLY A 5 2.89 -23.61 3.45
N ALA A 6 3.34 -22.36 3.39
CA ALA A 6 4.69 -21.98 3.79
C ALA A 6 5.03 -22.68 5.10
N SER A 7 6.07 -23.52 5.10
CA SER A 7 6.46 -24.22 6.33
C SER A 7 6.79 -23.18 7.40
N LYS A 8 6.27 -23.34 8.63
CA LYS A 8 6.54 -22.46 9.78
C LYS A 8 8.01 -22.02 9.89
N LYS A 9 8.96 -22.90 9.52
CA LYS A 9 10.41 -22.63 9.54
C LYS A 9 10.88 -21.52 8.59
N GLY A 10 10.23 -21.37 7.43
CA GLY A 10 10.58 -20.32 6.46
C GLY A 10 10.09 -18.93 6.90
N GLY A 11 8.89 -18.87 7.48
CA GLY A 11 8.32 -17.64 8.00
C GLY A 11 9.08 -17.10 9.22
N ASP A 12 9.46 -17.96 10.17
CA ASP A 12 10.19 -17.53 11.36
C ASP A 12 11.56 -16.94 11.01
N ALA A 13 12.32 -17.59 10.13
CA ALA A 13 13.61 -17.11 9.65
C ALA A 13 13.48 -15.80 8.83
N PHE A 14 12.46 -15.71 7.97
CA PHE A 14 12.15 -14.49 7.23
C PHE A 14 11.92 -13.29 8.17
N TRP A 15 11.20 -13.51 9.27
CA TRP A 15 10.88 -12.48 10.26
C TRP A 15 12.02 -12.15 11.22
N GLU A 16 12.89 -13.11 11.56
CA GLU A 16 14.04 -12.88 12.43
C GLU A 16 14.97 -11.79 11.88
N GLU A 17 15.24 -11.81 10.58
CA GLU A 17 16.10 -10.83 9.90
C GLU A 17 15.40 -9.48 9.68
N ARG A 18 14.08 -9.49 9.44
CA ARG A 18 13.32 -8.30 9.01
C ARG A 18 12.62 -7.54 10.13
N ARG A 19 12.38 -8.15 11.30
CA ARG A 19 11.62 -7.51 12.39
C ARG A 19 12.17 -6.14 12.79
N ARG A 20 13.49 -6.06 13.01
CA ARG A 20 14.14 -4.81 13.42
C ARG A 20 14.14 -3.77 12.29
N PRO A 21 14.52 -4.10 11.04
CA PRO A 21 14.33 -3.21 9.91
C PRO A 21 12.89 -2.70 9.75
N CYS A 22 11.87 -3.56 9.87
CA CYS A 22 10.46 -3.15 9.75
C CYS A 22 10.10 -2.10 10.78
N GLN A 23 10.55 -2.28 12.02
CA GLN A 23 10.32 -1.31 13.07
C GLN A 23 11.06 0.01 12.80
N GLU A 24 12.37 -0.04 12.51
CA GLU A 24 13.20 1.16 12.34
C GLU A 24 12.79 1.98 11.11
N LEU A 25 12.58 1.32 9.96
CA LEU A 25 12.16 1.99 8.73
C LEU A 25 10.70 2.46 8.81
N GLY A 26 9.82 1.65 9.39
CA GLY A 26 8.43 2.04 9.61
C GLY A 26 8.30 3.26 10.53
N ILE A 27 9.08 3.34 11.62
CA ILE A 27 9.11 4.52 12.51
C ILE A 27 9.65 5.77 11.80
N LYS A 28 10.71 5.63 10.99
CA LYS A 28 11.24 6.74 10.19
C LYS A 28 10.17 7.25 9.23
N LEU A 29 9.51 6.35 8.50
CA LEU A 29 8.46 6.70 7.57
C LEU A 29 7.25 7.33 8.26
N ALA A 30 6.83 6.80 9.41
CA ALA A 30 5.78 7.40 10.23
C ALA A 30 6.14 8.84 10.67
N THR A 31 7.40 9.10 11.02
CA THR A 31 7.88 10.43 11.40
C THR A 31 7.76 11.42 10.23
N VAL A 32 8.23 10.99 9.05
CA VAL A 32 8.16 11.76 7.80
C VAL A 32 6.71 12.04 7.38
N LEU A 33 5.84 11.03 7.49
CA LEU A 33 4.42 11.14 7.17
C LEU A 33 3.68 12.06 8.15
N ARG A 34 4.00 11.98 9.45
CA ARG A 34 3.39 12.81 10.49
C ARG A 34 3.50 14.30 10.17
N ASP A 35 4.65 14.71 9.66
CA ASP A 35 4.92 16.11 9.35
C ASP A 35 4.20 16.59 8.06
N ARG A 36 3.62 15.67 7.29
CA ARG A 36 2.85 15.94 6.06
C ARG A 36 1.34 15.87 6.25
N LEU A 37 0.88 15.07 7.19
CA LEU A 37 -0.55 14.87 7.44
C LEU A 37 -1.12 15.87 8.45
N ARG A 38 -2.36 16.30 8.21
CA ARG A 38 -3.10 17.10 9.16
C ARG A 38 -3.74 16.22 10.23
N PRO A 39 -3.78 16.65 11.51
CA PRO A 39 -4.56 15.98 12.54
C PRO A 39 -6.05 15.88 12.17
N GLY A 40 -6.73 14.81 12.61
CA GLY A 40 -8.19 14.63 12.47
C GLY A 40 -8.71 14.32 11.05
N GLY A 41 -7.83 14.17 10.06
CA GLY A 41 -8.22 13.78 8.70
C GLY A 41 -8.54 12.28 8.56
N ARG A 42 -8.64 11.82 7.31
CA ARG A 42 -9.10 10.46 6.98
C ARG A 42 -8.14 9.75 6.02
N SER A 43 -7.69 8.56 6.41
CA SER A 43 -6.76 7.77 5.60
C SER A 43 -7.37 6.46 5.14
N LEU A 44 -7.14 6.11 3.89
CA LEU A 44 -7.42 4.79 3.33
C LEU A 44 -6.10 4.06 3.13
N TYR A 45 -5.93 2.91 3.80
CA TYR A 45 -4.80 2.02 3.54
C TYR A 45 -5.26 0.82 2.74
N VAL A 46 -4.71 0.68 1.53
CA VAL A 46 -4.95 -0.42 0.60
C VAL A 46 -3.82 -1.43 0.78
N GLY A 47 -4.16 -2.70 1.04
CA GLY A 47 -3.16 -3.77 1.21
C GLY A 47 -2.38 -3.68 2.54
N ALA A 48 -3.00 -3.13 3.58
CA ALA A 48 -2.34 -2.86 4.85
C ALA A 48 -1.87 -4.16 5.53
N GLY A 49 -0.58 -4.25 5.85
CA GLY A 49 0.02 -5.36 6.55
C GLY A 49 0.80 -4.91 7.79
N VAL A 50 1.78 -5.73 8.15
CA VAL A 50 2.64 -5.48 9.32
C VAL A 50 3.61 -4.29 9.13
N ALA A 51 4.02 -3.98 7.90
CA ALA A 51 4.87 -2.81 7.61
C ALA A 51 4.15 -1.49 7.90
N GLU A 52 2.83 -1.49 7.79
CA GLU A 52 1.98 -0.32 7.99
C GLU A 52 1.67 -0.06 9.46
N LEU A 53 2.06 -0.94 10.39
CA LEU A 53 1.76 -0.75 11.82
C LEU A 53 2.29 0.58 12.39
N PRO A 54 3.57 0.97 12.19
CA PRO A 54 4.05 2.25 12.70
C PRO A 54 3.27 3.48 12.19
N PRO A 55 3.03 3.67 10.88
CA PRO A 55 2.23 4.81 10.43
C PRO A 55 0.76 4.72 10.86
N LEU A 56 0.15 3.54 10.91
CA LEU A 56 -1.23 3.37 11.44
C LEU A 56 -1.33 3.82 12.90
N VAL A 57 -0.37 3.43 13.75
CA VAL A 57 -0.32 3.85 15.15
C VAL A 57 -0.09 5.35 15.27
N MET A 58 0.87 5.90 14.53
CA MET A 58 1.14 7.34 14.53
C MET A 58 -0.11 8.14 14.12
N GLU A 59 -0.75 7.77 13.02
CA GLU A 59 -1.91 8.51 12.51
C GLU A 59 -3.09 8.50 13.49
N THR A 60 -3.34 7.37 14.13
CA THR A 60 -4.52 7.20 14.98
C THR A 60 -4.27 7.67 16.42
N ALA A 61 -3.10 7.37 16.98
CA ALA A 61 -2.77 7.70 18.37
C ALA A 61 -2.22 9.12 18.54
N GLU A 62 -1.41 9.63 17.60
CA GLU A 62 -0.80 10.97 17.69
C GLU A 62 -1.60 12.02 16.91
N LEU A 63 -2.01 11.72 15.67
CA LEU A 63 -2.75 12.67 14.83
C LEU A 63 -4.27 12.58 14.97
N HIS A 64 -4.79 11.62 15.74
CA HIS A 64 -6.22 11.39 15.94
C HIS A 64 -7.01 11.27 14.63
N ARG A 65 -6.39 10.72 13.59
CA ARG A 65 -6.99 10.52 12.27
C ARG A 65 -7.90 9.29 12.29
N THR A 66 -8.95 9.31 11.47
CA THR A 66 -9.77 8.12 11.22
C THR A 66 -9.12 7.32 10.10
N VAL A 67 -8.72 6.09 10.41
CA VAL A 67 -8.04 5.23 9.43
C VAL A 67 -8.91 4.04 9.04
N ALA A 68 -9.02 3.81 7.74
CA ALA A 68 -9.68 2.65 7.16
C ALA A 68 -8.61 1.73 6.53
N ALA A 69 -8.19 0.70 7.26
CA ALA A 69 -7.14 -0.23 6.82
C ALA A 69 -7.75 -1.50 6.23
N TYR A 70 -7.43 -1.81 4.97
CA TYR A 70 -7.99 -2.94 4.23
C TYR A 70 -6.88 -3.89 3.77
N ASN A 71 -7.14 -5.19 3.89
CA ASN A 71 -6.30 -6.25 3.38
C ASN A 71 -7.20 -7.38 2.85
N LEU A 72 -6.89 -7.94 1.67
CA LEU A 72 -7.65 -9.05 1.09
C LEU A 72 -7.39 -10.40 1.80
N ARG A 73 -6.27 -10.52 2.53
CA ARG A 73 -5.84 -11.73 3.23
C ARG A 73 -6.49 -11.80 4.61
N ALA A 74 -7.60 -12.53 4.70
CA ALA A 74 -8.40 -12.61 5.92
C ALA A 74 -7.66 -13.24 7.12
N ASP A 75 -6.78 -14.20 6.85
CA ASP A 75 -5.93 -14.84 7.85
C ASP A 75 -4.87 -13.87 8.41
N GLU A 76 -4.22 -13.08 7.55
CA GLU A 76 -3.31 -12.02 7.96
C GLU A 76 -4.02 -10.95 8.79
N ALA A 77 -5.14 -10.42 8.30
CA ALA A 77 -5.95 -9.43 9.02
C ALA A 77 -6.36 -9.95 10.40
N ALA A 78 -6.76 -11.22 10.52
CA ALA A 78 -7.11 -11.81 11.81
C ALA A 78 -5.93 -11.91 12.78
N VAL A 79 -4.71 -12.20 12.29
CA VAL A 79 -3.48 -12.19 13.11
C VAL A 79 -3.17 -10.77 13.57
N LEU A 80 -3.19 -9.80 12.65
CA LEU A 80 -2.91 -8.40 12.95
C LEU A 80 -3.91 -7.83 13.96
N ASN A 81 -5.21 -8.05 13.77
CA ASN A 81 -6.24 -7.57 14.71
C ASN A 81 -6.07 -8.17 16.11
N ARG A 82 -5.66 -9.44 16.24
CA ARG A 82 -5.34 -10.02 17.54
C ARG A 82 -4.10 -9.39 18.17
N ALA A 83 -3.05 -9.14 17.36
CA ALA A 83 -1.81 -8.53 17.83
C ALA A 83 -1.98 -7.06 18.24
N CYS A 84 -2.89 -6.36 17.56
CA CYS A 84 -3.19 -4.94 17.74
C CYS A 84 -4.41 -4.69 18.65
N ALA A 85 -4.87 -5.70 19.39
CA ALA A 85 -6.04 -5.57 20.24
C ALA A 85 -5.88 -4.40 21.25
N GLY A 86 -6.84 -3.47 21.23
CA GLY A 86 -6.82 -2.27 22.06
C GLY A 86 -6.23 -1.02 21.40
N LEU A 87 -5.70 -1.13 20.17
CA LEU A 87 -5.33 0.03 19.36
C LEU A 87 -6.58 0.63 18.68
N PRO A 88 -6.58 1.95 18.36
CA PRO A 88 -7.74 2.66 17.81
C PRO A 88 -7.96 2.41 16.29
N PHE A 89 -7.64 1.21 15.79
CA PHE A 89 -7.91 0.80 14.41
C PHE A 89 -8.07 -0.71 14.31
N GLU A 90 -8.67 -1.14 13.20
CA GLU A 90 -8.84 -2.55 12.86
C GLU A 90 -8.57 -2.75 11.36
N PHE A 91 -7.94 -3.86 11.01
CA PHE A 91 -7.78 -4.32 9.64
C PHE A 91 -9.06 -4.98 9.16
N GLN A 92 -9.60 -4.48 8.05
CA GLN A 92 -10.76 -5.03 7.36
C GLN A 92 -10.30 -6.08 6.33
N ALA A 93 -10.75 -7.32 6.52
CA ALA A 93 -10.49 -8.44 5.60
C ALA A 93 -11.36 -8.35 4.33
N LYS A 94 -11.23 -7.27 3.57
CA LYS A 94 -12.12 -6.89 2.45
C LYS A 94 -11.36 -6.11 1.38
N ASP A 95 -12.02 -5.90 0.24
CA ASP A 95 -11.51 -5.03 -0.81
C ASP A 95 -11.57 -3.56 -0.37
N ALA A 96 -10.47 -2.82 -0.51
CA ALA A 96 -10.39 -1.40 -0.14
C ALA A 96 -11.35 -0.52 -0.95
N ARG A 97 -11.82 -0.98 -2.12
CA ARG A 97 -12.86 -0.31 -2.91
C ARG A 97 -14.21 -0.25 -2.18
N GLU A 98 -14.43 -1.10 -1.19
CA GLU A 98 -15.62 -1.06 -0.33
C GLU A 98 -15.57 0.08 0.71
N ALA A 99 -14.42 0.73 0.90
CA ALA A 99 -14.30 1.82 1.87
C ALA A 99 -15.25 2.98 1.55
N GLU A 100 -15.97 3.45 2.56
CA GLU A 100 -16.97 4.52 2.39
C GLU A 100 -16.39 5.92 2.64
N GLY A 101 -16.82 6.88 1.81
CA GLY A 101 -16.49 8.28 1.97
C GLY A 101 -15.27 8.76 1.19
N ARG A 102 -14.69 9.87 1.66
CA ARG A 102 -13.55 10.55 1.04
C ARG A 102 -12.36 10.57 2.00
N PHE A 103 -11.16 10.47 1.44
CA PHE A 103 -9.91 10.35 2.19
C PHE A 103 -8.91 11.41 1.74
N ASP A 104 -8.37 12.19 2.68
CA ASP A 104 -7.32 13.18 2.41
C ASP A 104 -5.91 12.58 2.46
N HIS A 105 -5.81 11.28 2.77
CA HIS A 105 -4.62 10.47 2.61
C HIS A 105 -4.97 9.10 2.02
N LEU A 106 -4.23 8.67 1.01
CA LEU A 106 -4.30 7.33 0.45
C LEU A 106 -2.93 6.65 0.57
N TRP A 107 -2.88 5.54 1.27
CA TRP A 107 -1.73 4.66 1.30
C TRP A 107 -1.98 3.48 0.36
N ILE A 108 -1.16 3.34 -0.67
CA ILE A 108 -1.19 2.24 -1.63
C ILE A 108 0.25 1.93 -2.02
N VAL A 109 0.88 1.02 -1.29
CA VAL A 109 2.30 0.68 -1.45
C VAL A 109 2.42 -0.77 -1.87
N SER A 110 3.00 -0.96 -3.05
CA SER A 110 3.28 -2.24 -3.66
C SER A 110 2.06 -3.16 -3.80
N VAL A 111 0.91 -2.56 -4.11
CA VAL A 111 -0.36 -3.24 -4.32
C VAL A 111 -0.62 -3.43 -5.80
N LEU A 112 -0.39 -2.38 -6.60
CA LEU A 112 -0.67 -2.35 -8.04
C LEU A 112 0.37 -3.12 -8.85
N ASN A 113 1.51 -3.46 -8.24
CA ASN A 113 2.59 -4.29 -8.79
C ASN A 113 2.83 -5.57 -7.98
N ASP A 114 1.91 -5.98 -7.08
CA ASP A 114 2.07 -7.18 -6.26
C ASP A 114 2.25 -8.42 -7.17
N PRO A 115 3.44 -9.06 -7.18
CA PRO A 115 3.71 -10.19 -8.06
C PRO A 115 2.93 -11.46 -7.68
N GLU A 116 2.37 -11.55 -6.47
CA GLU A 116 1.49 -12.66 -6.10
C GLU A 116 0.10 -12.51 -6.73
N CYS A 117 -0.37 -11.28 -6.90
CA CYS A 117 -1.67 -10.96 -7.52
C CYS A 117 -1.57 -10.73 -9.03
N PHE A 118 -0.48 -10.12 -9.48
CA PHE A 118 -0.24 -9.69 -10.86
C PHE A 118 1.16 -10.11 -11.33
N PRO A 119 1.40 -11.41 -11.57
CA PRO A 119 2.73 -11.93 -11.90
C PRO A 119 3.39 -11.25 -13.10
N GLU A 120 2.68 -11.08 -14.22
CA GLU A 120 3.26 -10.53 -15.44
C GLU A 120 3.50 -9.02 -15.30
N LEU A 121 2.56 -8.31 -14.69
CA LEU A 121 2.66 -6.87 -14.44
C LEU A 121 3.76 -6.56 -13.41
N GLY A 122 3.80 -7.28 -12.28
CA GLY A 122 4.84 -7.10 -11.27
C GLY A 122 6.23 -7.43 -11.80
N ALA A 123 6.37 -8.46 -12.64
CA ALA A 123 7.62 -8.75 -13.33
C ALA A 123 8.01 -7.61 -14.30
N LEU A 124 7.05 -7.01 -15.00
CA LEU A 124 7.32 -5.88 -15.90
C LEU A 124 7.74 -4.62 -15.12
N SER A 125 7.01 -4.25 -14.06
CA SER A 125 7.29 -3.07 -13.23
C SER A 125 8.67 -3.14 -12.59
N SER A 126 9.05 -4.32 -12.09
CA SER A 126 10.36 -4.55 -11.47
C SER A 126 11.51 -4.77 -12.45
N GLY A 127 11.26 -4.68 -13.76
CA GLY A 127 12.26 -4.91 -14.81
C GLY A 127 12.77 -6.35 -14.90
N ARG A 128 12.01 -7.32 -14.36
CA ARG A 128 12.34 -8.75 -14.29
C ARG A 128 11.59 -9.60 -15.31
N ALA A 129 10.75 -9.00 -16.15
CA ALA A 129 10.01 -9.70 -17.19
C ALA A 129 10.98 -10.41 -18.15
N ASN A 130 10.78 -11.71 -18.35
CA ASN A 130 11.55 -12.50 -19.29
C ASN A 130 10.88 -12.46 -20.67
N PRO A 131 11.53 -11.92 -21.71
CA PRO A 131 10.89 -11.73 -23.02
C PRO A 131 10.48 -13.04 -23.72
N VAL A 132 10.99 -14.20 -23.27
CA VAL A 132 10.65 -15.52 -23.82
C VAL A 132 9.41 -16.11 -23.15
N THR A 133 9.20 -15.84 -21.86
CA THR A 133 8.13 -16.47 -21.07
C THR A 133 7.02 -15.51 -20.66
N PHE A 134 7.20 -14.20 -20.89
CA PHE A 134 6.19 -13.19 -20.63
C PHE A 134 4.91 -13.51 -21.39
N ASP A 135 3.77 -13.44 -20.71
CA ASP A 135 2.44 -13.68 -21.28
C ASP A 135 1.69 -12.35 -21.49
N PRO A 136 1.63 -11.83 -22.74
CA PRO A 136 0.95 -10.56 -23.02
C PRO A 136 -0.57 -10.62 -22.79
N ALA A 137 -1.18 -11.80 -22.88
CA ALA A 137 -2.61 -11.96 -22.66
C ALA A 137 -2.93 -11.89 -21.17
N ALA A 138 -2.16 -12.58 -20.33
CA ALA A 138 -2.27 -12.49 -18.88
C ALA A 138 -1.99 -11.06 -18.38
N PHE A 139 -0.90 -10.43 -18.86
CA PHE A 139 -0.60 -9.02 -18.59
C PHE A 139 -1.77 -8.09 -18.92
N THR A 140 -2.46 -8.32 -20.04
CA THR A 140 -3.60 -7.50 -20.43
C THR A 140 -4.74 -7.59 -19.41
N VAL A 141 -5.03 -8.79 -18.90
CA VAL A 141 -6.05 -9.01 -17.86
C VAL A 141 -5.63 -8.36 -16.55
N GLU A 142 -4.40 -8.58 -16.11
CA GLU A 142 -3.84 -8.00 -14.89
C GLU A 142 -3.89 -6.47 -14.92
N ARG A 143 -3.47 -5.86 -16.04
CA ARG A 143 -3.54 -4.42 -16.24
C ARG A 143 -4.98 -3.88 -16.11
N GLN A 144 -5.98 -4.59 -16.64
CA GLN A 144 -7.38 -4.15 -16.47
C GLN A 144 -7.84 -4.26 -15.02
N ALA A 145 -7.41 -5.30 -14.29
CA ALA A 145 -7.70 -5.44 -12.88
C ALA A 145 -7.06 -4.31 -12.05
N VAL A 146 -5.80 -3.99 -12.31
CA VAL A 146 -5.07 -2.88 -11.67
C VAL A 146 -5.72 -1.53 -11.99
N LEU A 147 -6.11 -1.28 -13.24
CA LEU A 147 -6.84 -0.06 -13.61
C LEU A 147 -8.17 0.07 -12.86
N ALA A 148 -8.92 -1.02 -12.69
CA ALA A 148 -10.16 -1.03 -11.94
C ALA A 148 -9.94 -0.82 -10.43
N LEU A 149 -8.85 -1.37 -9.87
CA LEU A 149 -8.45 -1.15 -8.48
C LEU A 149 -8.06 0.31 -8.25
N ALA A 150 -7.15 0.84 -9.07
CA ALA A 150 -6.71 2.22 -9.06
C ALA A 150 -7.90 3.18 -9.17
N ALA A 151 -8.80 3.00 -10.15
CA ALA A 151 -9.98 3.83 -10.30
C ALA A 151 -10.91 3.80 -9.08
N GLY A 152 -11.11 2.62 -8.48
CA GLY A 152 -11.94 2.45 -7.28
C GLY A 152 -11.36 3.14 -6.04
N CYS A 153 -10.04 3.11 -5.87
CA CYS A 153 -9.36 3.74 -4.74
C CYS A 153 -9.16 5.25 -4.96
N PHE A 154 -8.58 5.66 -6.10
CA PHE A 154 -8.34 7.07 -6.43
C PHE A 154 -9.63 7.88 -6.58
N GLY A 155 -10.71 7.23 -7.02
CA GLY A 155 -12.03 7.82 -7.04
C GLY A 155 -12.53 8.28 -5.67
N LYS A 156 -11.93 7.83 -4.56
CA LYS A 156 -12.26 8.21 -3.17
C LYS A 156 -11.35 9.29 -2.58
N VAL A 157 -10.31 9.70 -3.30
CA VAL A 157 -9.34 10.69 -2.82
C VAL A 157 -9.99 12.08 -2.78
N ALA A 158 -9.96 12.71 -1.60
CA ALA A 158 -10.36 14.10 -1.41
C ALA A 158 -9.33 15.04 -2.07
N ARG A 159 -9.63 16.34 -2.14
CA ARG A 159 -8.69 17.33 -2.67
C ARG A 159 -8.68 18.55 -1.74
N PRO A 160 -7.50 19.03 -1.29
CA PRO A 160 -6.17 18.44 -1.52
C PRO A 160 -5.99 17.10 -0.77
N ALA A 161 -5.08 16.24 -1.25
CA ALA A 161 -4.74 14.99 -0.60
C ALA A 161 -3.28 14.57 -0.80
N LEU A 162 -2.81 13.69 0.08
CA LEU A 162 -1.52 13.02 -0.01
C LEU A 162 -1.72 11.57 -0.44
N VAL A 163 -0.89 11.09 -1.37
CA VAL A 163 -0.78 9.66 -1.71
C VAL A 163 0.60 9.17 -1.29
N THR A 164 0.65 8.11 -0.49
CA THR A 164 1.86 7.37 -0.16
C THR A 164 1.88 6.09 -0.98
N THR A 165 2.93 5.90 -1.78
CA THR A 165 3.00 4.79 -2.73
C THR A 165 4.44 4.31 -2.95
N SER A 166 4.64 3.18 -3.62
CA SER A 166 5.98 2.80 -4.06
C SER A 166 6.39 3.54 -5.34
N VAL A 167 7.70 3.70 -5.58
CA VAL A 167 8.21 4.38 -6.77
C VAL A 167 7.74 3.71 -8.07
N GLU A 168 7.63 2.38 -8.08
CA GLU A 168 7.15 1.62 -9.24
C GLU A 168 5.67 1.90 -9.58
N GLU A 169 4.90 2.41 -8.61
CA GLU A 169 3.48 2.67 -8.76
C GLU A 169 3.16 4.11 -9.21
N ILE A 170 4.15 5.01 -9.21
CA ILE A 170 4.01 6.41 -9.65
C ILE A 170 3.29 6.52 -11.00
N PRO A 171 3.62 5.73 -12.05
CA PRO A 171 2.97 5.86 -13.35
C PRO A 171 1.46 5.63 -13.32
N TRP A 172 0.94 4.79 -12.42
CA TRP A 172 -0.50 4.56 -12.30
C TRP A 172 -1.23 5.78 -11.74
N ILE A 173 -0.59 6.48 -10.80
CA ILE A 173 -1.17 7.63 -10.11
C ILE A 173 -1.10 8.86 -11.00
N THR A 174 0.03 9.09 -11.67
CA THR A 174 0.21 10.24 -12.57
C THR A 174 -0.66 10.12 -13.82
N ASP A 175 -0.75 8.94 -14.45
CA ASP A 175 -1.67 8.68 -15.56
C ASP A 175 -3.14 8.89 -15.15
N TRP A 176 -3.52 8.43 -13.96
CA TRP A 176 -4.88 8.66 -13.46
C TRP A 176 -5.16 10.15 -13.26
N CYS A 177 -4.24 10.90 -12.65
CA CYS A 177 -4.38 12.34 -12.45
C CYS A 177 -4.49 13.10 -13.77
N GLU A 178 -3.63 12.77 -14.74
CA GLU A 178 -3.64 13.37 -16.08
C GLU A 178 -4.98 13.15 -16.78
N ARG A 179 -5.49 11.91 -16.81
CA ARG A 179 -6.78 11.59 -17.45
C ARG A 179 -7.98 12.29 -16.81
N HIS A 180 -7.87 12.70 -15.56
CA HIS A 180 -8.93 13.39 -14.81
C HIS A 180 -8.69 14.89 -14.66
N GLY A 181 -7.64 15.45 -15.29
CA GLY A 181 -7.31 16.86 -15.22
C GLY A 181 -7.00 17.33 -13.79
N ILE A 182 -6.33 16.49 -13.00
CA ILE A 182 -6.01 16.77 -11.59
C ILE A 182 -4.52 17.12 -11.50
N PRO A 183 -4.16 18.28 -10.93
CA PRO A 183 -2.77 18.56 -10.63
C PRO A 183 -2.20 17.52 -9.67
N CYS A 184 -1.02 16.99 -9.96
CA CYS A 184 -0.28 16.15 -9.05
C CYS A 184 1.21 16.51 -9.04
N VAL A 185 1.82 16.47 -7.87
CA VAL A 185 3.26 16.72 -7.67
C VAL A 185 3.84 15.53 -6.93
N VAL A 186 4.76 14.81 -7.60
CA VAL A 186 5.57 13.76 -6.97
C VAL A 186 6.68 14.46 -6.19
N GLU A 187 6.85 14.14 -4.91
CA GLU A 187 7.95 14.66 -4.11
C GLU A 187 9.28 14.02 -4.54
N ASP A 188 10.38 14.78 -4.49
CA ASP A 188 11.70 14.33 -4.97
C ASP A 188 12.35 13.25 -4.07
N GLU A 189 11.95 13.17 -2.79
CA GLU A 189 12.55 12.27 -1.81
C GLU A 189 11.81 10.93 -1.78
N ASP A 190 12.58 9.83 -1.77
CA ASP A 190 12.10 8.47 -1.52
C ASP A 190 12.63 7.91 -0.18
N TYR A 191 11.95 6.89 0.31
CA TYR A 191 12.20 6.30 1.63
C TYR A 191 12.28 4.78 1.52
N PRO A 192 13.34 4.15 2.05
CA PRO A 192 13.51 2.70 1.94
C PRO A 192 12.46 1.94 2.75
N THR A 193 12.09 0.76 2.26
CA THR A 193 11.19 -0.17 2.96
C THR A 193 11.90 -1.41 3.45
N ALA A 194 11.41 -1.98 4.55
CA ALA A 194 12.01 -3.17 5.16
C ALA A 194 11.52 -4.49 4.54
N ILE A 195 10.31 -4.48 3.98
CA ILE A 195 9.65 -5.69 3.47
C ILE A 195 9.70 -5.70 1.95
N VAL A 196 9.22 -4.63 1.33
CA VAL A 196 8.90 -4.67 -0.10
C VAL A 196 10.07 -4.29 -1.01
N GLN A 197 11.19 -3.85 -0.44
CA GLN A 197 12.42 -3.40 -1.14
C GLN A 197 12.23 -2.18 -2.06
N ASP A 198 11.04 -1.99 -2.62
CA ASP A 198 10.67 -0.81 -3.38
C ASP A 198 10.67 0.42 -2.45
N PRO A 199 11.35 1.52 -2.83
CA PRO A 199 11.27 2.77 -2.10
C PRO A 199 9.84 3.34 -2.12
N ILE A 200 9.44 3.96 -1.02
CA ILE A 200 8.19 4.70 -0.90
C ILE A 200 8.43 6.16 -1.22
N CYS A 201 7.49 6.79 -1.93
CA CYS A 201 7.46 8.23 -2.16
C CYS A 201 6.08 8.81 -1.81
N PHE A 202 5.99 10.14 -1.88
CA PHE A 202 4.75 10.87 -1.67
C PHE A 202 4.33 11.64 -2.91
N ILE A 203 3.02 11.70 -3.16
CA ILE A 203 2.43 12.46 -4.26
C ILE A 203 1.32 13.36 -3.69
N ARG A 204 1.44 14.66 -3.91
CA ARG A 204 0.38 15.64 -3.59
C ARG A 204 -0.59 15.71 -4.75
N ILE A 205 -1.89 15.65 -4.47
CA ILE A 205 -2.95 15.65 -5.48
C ILE A 205 -3.94 16.77 -5.20
N GLY A 206 -4.26 17.57 -6.23
CA GLY A 206 -5.28 18.61 -6.18
C GLY A 206 -4.91 19.84 -5.36
N GLU A 207 -3.61 20.11 -5.23
CA GLU A 207 -3.06 21.40 -4.76
C GLU A 207 -3.10 22.46 -5.86
#